data_AF-A0A7V7CWB2-F1
#
_entry.id   AF-A0A7V7CWB2-F1
#
_cell.length_a   1.000
_cell.length_b   1.000
_cell.length_c   1.000
_cell.angle_alpha   90.00
_cell.angle_beta   90.00
_cell.angle_gamma   90.00
#
_symmetry.space_group_name_H-M   'P 1'
#
loop_
_entity.id
_entity.type
_entity.pdbx_description
1 polymer ?
#
loop_
_entity_poly.entity_id
_entity_poly.type
_entity_poly.pdbx_seq_one_letter_code
_entity_poly.pdbx_strand_id
1 'polypeptide(L)'
;MEFGLVIGKLRLPWDFLMSSPELQDQLAKAERSGFSFRFTYRHIVLAARLRPENKLSLQGKLGPMPFSAESAVARAQLQAVLDAANQHLGRTFRVIDGWIWLDGHQPIPGPVSAASLV
;
A
#
# COMPACT_ATOMS: atom_id res chain seq x y z
N MET A 1 -23.89 6.18 4.35
CA MET A 1 -22.56 6.15 5.00
C MET A 1 -21.58 6.55 3.92
N GLU A 2 -21.01 7.75 4.02
CA GLU A 2 -20.18 8.37 2.98
C GLU A 2 -18.71 7.99 3.23
N PHE A 3 -18.07 7.30 2.30
CA PHE A 3 -16.64 7.03 2.36
C PHE A 3 -15.90 8.07 1.54
N GLY A 4 -15.17 8.96 2.21
CA GLY A 4 -14.25 9.92 1.57
C GLY A 4 -12.80 9.51 1.81
N LEU A 5 -12.02 9.34 0.73
CA LEU A 5 -10.56 9.20 0.84
C LEU A 5 -9.94 10.59 0.73
N VAL A 6 -9.53 11.15 1.87
CA VAL A 6 -8.85 12.46 1.92
C VAL A 6 -7.35 12.24 1.95
N ILE A 7 -6.62 12.76 0.95
CA ILE A 7 -5.15 12.82 0.98
C ILE A 7 -4.75 14.29 1.23
N GLY A 8 -4.44 14.62 2.48
CA GLY A 8 -4.11 16.00 2.89
C GLY A 8 -5.33 16.93 2.88
N LYS A 9 -5.31 18.01 2.09
CA LYS A 9 -6.47 18.90 1.84
C LYS A 9 -7.12 18.67 0.47
N LEU A 10 -6.60 17.73 -0.31
CA LEU A 10 -7.10 17.42 -1.64
C LEU A 10 -8.09 16.27 -1.55
N ARG A 11 -9.35 16.62 -1.82
CA ARG A 11 -10.43 15.69 -2.12
C ARG A 11 -10.15 15.05 -3.47
N LEU A 12 -10.03 13.73 -3.51
CA LEU A 12 -9.84 13.01 -4.76
C LEU A 12 -11.11 13.14 -5.62
N PRO A 13 -11.04 12.94 -6.95
CA PRO A 13 -12.18 13.07 -7.86
C PRO A 13 -13.40 12.15 -7.55
N TRP A 14 -13.34 11.37 -6.47
CA TRP A 14 -14.44 10.57 -5.92
C TRP A 14 -15.43 11.41 -5.09
N ASP A 15 -15.10 12.67 -4.76
CA ASP A 15 -15.99 13.58 -4.03
C ASP A 15 -17.14 14.17 -4.87
N PHE A 16 -17.40 13.64 -6.07
CA PHE A 16 -18.62 13.98 -6.79
C PHE A 16 -19.78 13.11 -6.34
N LEU A 17 -20.59 13.72 -5.48
CA LEU A 17 -22.04 13.60 -5.38
C LEU A 17 -22.71 13.23 -6.71
N MET A 18 -22.69 11.96 -7.11
CA MET A 18 -23.60 11.40 -8.10
C MET A 18 -23.72 9.90 -7.83
N SER A 19 -24.82 9.51 -7.20
CA SER A 19 -25.28 8.12 -7.10
C SER A 19 -25.71 7.62 -8.47
N SER A 20 -24.76 7.44 -9.40
CA SER A 20 -25.05 6.75 -10.65
C SER A 20 -25.11 5.25 -10.40
N PRO A 21 -26.06 4.52 -11.01
CA PRO A 21 -26.12 3.06 -10.94
C PRO A 21 -24.81 2.40 -11.39
N GLU A 22 -24.10 2.99 -12.36
CA GLU A 22 -22.82 2.43 -12.83
C GLU A 22 -21.74 2.52 -11.75
N LEU A 23 -21.74 3.58 -10.93
CA LEU A 23 -20.77 3.74 -9.86
C LEU A 23 -21.04 2.77 -8.70
N GLN A 24 -22.32 2.50 -8.40
CA GLN A 24 -22.70 1.46 -7.44
C GLN A 24 -22.27 0.07 -7.91
N ASP A 25 -22.47 -0.24 -9.20
CA ASP A 25 -22.00 -1.51 -9.78
C ASP A 25 -20.47 -1.63 -9.75
N GLN A 26 -19.75 -0.54 -10.02
CA GLN A 26 -18.28 -0.50 -9.92
C GLN A 26 -17.79 -0.70 -8.48
N LEU A 27 -18.47 -0.10 -7.49
CA LEU A 27 -18.16 -0.28 -6.07
C LEU A 27 -18.47 -1.70 -5.60
N ALA A 28 -19.65 -2.24 -5.91
CA ALA A 28 -20.02 -3.62 -5.59
C ALA A 28 -19.08 -4.63 -6.26
N LYS A 29 -18.62 -4.33 -7.48
CA LYS A 29 -17.58 -5.12 -8.15
C LYS A 29 -16.23 -5.00 -7.45
N ALA A 30 -15.83 -3.81 -7.02
CA ALA A 30 -14.59 -3.58 -6.28
C ALA A 30 -14.59 -4.28 -4.91
N GLU A 31 -15.72 -4.32 -4.20
CA GLU A 31 -15.88 -5.07 -2.96
C GLU A 31 -15.68 -6.58 -3.17
N ARG A 32 -16.20 -7.11 -4.28
CA ARG A 32 -16.09 -8.54 -4.62
C ARG A 32 -14.75 -8.95 -5.21
N SER A 33 -14.09 -8.06 -5.96
CA SER A 33 -12.87 -8.38 -6.73
C SER A 33 -11.59 -7.74 -6.19
N GLY A 34 -11.73 -6.86 -5.20
CA GLY A 34 -10.67 -6.00 -4.72
C GLY A 34 -10.52 -4.75 -5.59
N PHE A 35 -9.80 -3.77 -5.06
CA PHE A 35 -9.51 -2.51 -5.74
C PHE A 35 -8.00 -2.29 -5.80
N SER A 36 -7.50 -1.63 -6.84
CA SER A 36 -6.09 -1.28 -6.95
C SER A 36 -5.93 0.16 -7.40
N PHE A 37 -4.96 0.85 -6.82
CA PHE A 37 -4.61 2.22 -7.19
C PHE A 37 -3.11 2.45 -7.10
N ARG A 38 -2.64 3.47 -7.80
CA ARG A 38 -1.24 3.92 -7.75
C ARG A 38 -1.19 5.34 -7.24
N PHE A 39 -0.18 5.64 -6.44
CA PHE A 39 0.09 6.98 -5.95
C PHE A 39 1.59 7.20 -5.80
N THR A 40 2.00 8.46 -5.71
CA THR A 40 3.40 8.82 -5.53
C THR A 40 3.61 9.41 -4.15
N TYR A 41 4.59 8.90 -3.40
CA TYR A 41 5.01 9.45 -2.11
C TYR A 41 6.52 9.64 -2.09
N ARG A 42 7.00 10.85 -1.80
CA ARG A 42 8.45 11.19 -1.82
C ARG A 42 9.15 10.70 -3.10
N HIS A 43 8.54 10.95 -4.27
CA HIS A 43 9.00 10.52 -5.59
C HIS A 43 9.02 8.99 -5.85
N ILE A 44 8.50 8.19 -4.92
CA ILE A 44 8.36 6.74 -5.08
C ILE A 44 6.94 6.44 -5.55
N VAL A 45 6.82 5.70 -6.67
CA VAL A 45 5.53 5.20 -7.16
C VAL A 45 5.18 3.93 -6.38
N LEU A 46 4.03 3.98 -5.72
CA LEU A 46 3.48 2.89 -4.92
C LEU A 46 2.22 2.35 -5.58
N ALA A 47 2.08 1.04 -5.63
CA ALA A 47 0.87 0.34 -6.03
C ALA A 47 0.22 -0.27 -4.79
N ALA A 48 -0.99 0.18 -4.49
CA ALA A 48 -1.82 -0.36 -3.43
C ALA A 48 -2.89 -1.26 -4.04
N ARG A 49 -3.12 -2.42 -3.42
CA ARG A 49 -4.19 -3.34 -3.79
C ARG A 49 -4.91 -3.82 -2.55
N LEU A 50 -6.19 -3.49 -2.46
CA LEU A 50 -7.12 -4.04 -1.51
C LEU A 50 -7.67 -5.35 -2.07
N ARG A 51 -7.58 -6.43 -1.30
CA ARG A 51 -8.18 -7.72 -1.63
C ARG A 51 -9.52 -7.90 -0.90
N PRO A 52 -10.45 -8.72 -1.43
CA PRO A 52 -11.74 -9.00 -0.79
C PRO A 52 -11.62 -9.52 0.65
N GLU A 53 -10.54 -10.22 0.99
CA GLU A 53 -10.25 -10.66 2.36
C GLU A 53 -9.81 -9.54 3.33
N ASN A 54 -10.13 -8.28 3.03
CA ASN A 54 -9.71 -7.08 3.78
C ASN A 54 -8.19 -6.99 4.00
N LYS A 55 -7.40 -7.40 3.00
CA LYS A 55 -5.94 -7.27 3.03
C LYS A 55 -5.50 -6.19 2.06
N LEU A 56 -4.79 -5.19 2.58
CA LEU A 56 -4.07 -4.22 1.77
C LEU A 56 -2.66 -4.73 1.52
N SER A 57 -2.29 -4.89 0.24
CA SER A 57 -0.91 -5.03 -0.18
C SER A 57 -0.41 -3.72 -0.75
N LEU A 58 0.77 -3.28 -0.33
CA LEU A 58 1.44 -2.09 -0.82
C LEU A 58 2.79 -2.49 -1.40
N GLN A 59 2.99 -2.20 -2.69
CA GLN A 59 4.19 -2.56 -3.42
C GLN A 59 4.85 -1.34 -4.03
N GLY A 60 6.18 -1.31 -4.04
CA GLY A 60 6.91 -0.24 -4.69
C GLY A 60 8.41 -0.45 -4.73
N LYS A 61 9.05 0.20 -5.69
CA LYS A 61 10.50 0.18 -5.86
C LYS A 61 11.07 1.42 -5.15
N LEU A 62 11.76 1.21 -4.03
CA LEU A 62 12.20 2.31 -3.16
C LEU A 62 13.48 2.97 -3.65
N GLY A 63 14.38 2.19 -4.24
CA GLY A 63 15.67 2.68 -4.70
C GLY A 63 16.71 1.57 -4.85
N PRO A 64 17.87 1.87 -5.42
CA PRO A 64 18.95 0.90 -5.55
C PRO A 64 19.65 0.69 -4.20
N MET A 65 20.19 -0.49 -3.98
CA MET A 65 21.22 -0.69 -2.97
C MET A 65 22.51 0.01 -3.42
N PRO A 66 23.29 0.59 -2.49
CA PRO A 66 24.62 1.10 -2.81
C PRO A 66 25.49 0.04 -3.49
N PHE A 67 26.23 0.46 -4.52
CA PHE A 67 27.20 -0.39 -5.19
C PHE A 67 28.31 -0.76 -4.20
N SER A 68 28.62 -2.05 -4.11
CA SER A 68 29.62 -2.58 -3.17
C SER A 68 31.03 -2.05 -3.42
N ALA A 69 31.34 -1.68 -4.67
CA ALA A 69 32.64 -1.13 -5.06
C ALA A 69 32.87 0.30 -4.57
N GLU A 70 31.82 1.09 -4.41
CA GLU A 70 31.90 2.50 -4.00
C GLU A 70 31.83 2.65 -2.46
N SER A 71 31.06 1.80 -1.78
CA SER A 71 31.05 1.75 -0.31
C SER A 71 30.43 0.47 0.25
N ALA A 72 31.28 -0.51 0.57
CA ALA A 72 30.86 -1.76 1.24
C ALA A 72 30.21 -1.48 2.61
N VAL A 73 30.68 -0.46 3.33
CA VAL A 73 30.16 -0.06 4.64
C VAL A 73 28.73 0.46 4.53
N ALA A 74 28.45 1.36 3.58
CA ALA A 74 27.10 1.90 3.40
C ALA A 74 26.10 0.80 3.02
N ARG A 75 26.52 -0.16 2.19
CA ARG A 75 25.70 -1.33 1.84
C ARG A 75 25.37 -2.18 3.07
N ALA A 76 26.36 -2.49 3.90
CA ALA A 76 26.17 -3.29 5.11
C ALA A 76 25.26 -2.58 6.12
N GLN A 77 25.46 -1.28 6.32
CA GLN A 77 24.63 -0.47 7.22
C GLN A 77 23.17 -0.40 6.73
N LEU A 78 22.96 -0.17 5.43
CA LEU A 78 21.62 -0.14 4.87
C LEU A 78 20.94 -1.51 4.99
N GLN A 79 21.67 -2.60 4.72
CA GLN A 79 21.15 -3.95 4.92
C GLN A 79 20.73 -4.18 6.37
N ALA A 80 21.54 -3.78 7.35
CA ALA A 80 21.20 -3.90 8.77
C ALA A 80 19.93 -3.12 9.13
N VAL A 81 19.73 -1.93 8.56
CA VAL A 81 18.49 -1.16 8.73
C VAL A 81 17.29 -1.90 8.15
N LEU A 82 17.41 -2.47 6.94
CA LEU A 82 16.32 -3.25 6.33
C LEU A 82 15.98 -4.50 7.14
N ASP A 83 17.00 -5.19 7.66
CA ASP A 83 16.82 -6.39 8.47
C ASP A 83 16.13 -6.06 9.80
N ALA A 84 16.56 -5.01 10.50
CA ALA A 84 15.90 -4.54 11.71
C ALA A 84 14.46 -4.10 11.45
N ALA A 85 14.22 -3.37 10.36
CA ALA A 85 12.86 -2.97 9.97
C ALA A 85 11.98 -4.19 9.69
N ASN A 86 12.50 -5.21 9.01
CA ASN A 86 11.79 -6.46 8.76
C ASN A 86 11.51 -7.29 10.02
N GLN A 87 12.37 -7.21 11.03
CA GLN A 87 12.11 -7.85 12.32
C GLN A 87 10.90 -7.22 13.03
N HIS A 88 10.77 -5.90 12.95
CA HIS A 88 9.68 -5.17 13.61
C HIS A 88 8.38 -5.12 12.81
N LEU A 89 8.46 -4.99 11.48
CA LEU A 89 7.30 -4.83 10.60
C LEU A 89 6.87 -6.14 9.91
N GLY A 90 7.61 -7.22 10.13
CA GLY A 90 7.53 -8.43 9.30
C GLY A 90 8.25 -8.26 7.96
N ARG A 91 8.28 -9.31 7.14
CA ARG A 91 8.96 -9.35 5.82
C ARG A 91 8.38 -8.35 4.82
N THR A 92 8.79 -7.08 4.94
CA THR A 92 8.24 -5.92 4.22
C THR A 92 9.20 -5.41 3.16
N PHE A 93 10.51 -5.44 3.42
CA PHE A 93 11.54 -5.00 2.48
C PHE A 93 12.29 -6.20 1.90
N ARG A 94 12.50 -6.20 0.59
CA ARG A 94 13.29 -7.22 -0.12
C ARG A 94 14.30 -6.57 -1.05
N VAL A 95 15.48 -7.16 -1.15
CA VAL A 95 16.47 -6.76 -2.15
C VAL A 95 16.42 -7.76 -3.30
N ILE A 96 16.10 -7.28 -4.50
CA ILE A 96 16.00 -8.08 -5.73
C ILE A 96 16.80 -7.37 -6.81
N ASP A 97 17.77 -8.05 -7.41
CA ASP A 97 18.65 -7.51 -8.47
C ASP A 97 19.30 -6.16 -8.10
N GLY A 98 19.71 -6.03 -6.84
CA GLY A 98 20.33 -4.80 -6.32
C GLY A 98 19.35 -3.65 -6.08
N TRP A 99 18.04 -3.88 -6.14
CA TRP A 99 17.01 -2.89 -5.84
C TRP A 99 16.24 -3.26 -4.59
N ILE A 100 15.91 -2.24 -3.80
CA ILE A 100 15.08 -2.35 -2.60
C ILE A 100 13.61 -2.23 -3.04
N TRP A 101 12.85 -3.27 -2.72
CA TRP A 101 11.42 -3.37 -2.94
C TRP A 101 10.69 -3.35 -1.61
N LEU A 102 9.59 -2.61 -1.58
CA LEU A 102 8.56 -2.69 -0.56
C LEU A 102 7.51 -3.70 -1.01
N ASP A 103 7.14 -4.62 -0.13
CA ASP A 103 6.01 -5.54 -0.24
C ASP A 103 5.36 -5.65 1.14
N GLY A 104 4.62 -4.62 1.51
CA GLY A 104 3.93 -4.54 2.79
C GLY A 104 2.54 -5.16 2.70
N HIS A 105 2.16 -5.90 3.74
CA HIS A 105 0.79 -6.42 3.89
C HIS A 105 0.22 -5.96 5.20
N GLN A 106 -0.93 -5.29 5.15
CA GLN A 106 -1.64 -4.84 6.33
C GLN A 106 -3.07 -5.40 6.29
N PRO A 107 -3.50 -6.16 7.32
CA PRO A 107 -4.91 -6.43 7.50
C PRO A 107 -5.62 -5.10 7.79
N ILE A 108 -6.66 -4.81 7.03
CA ILE A 108 -7.56 -3.71 7.30
C ILE A 108 -8.73 -4.29 8.10
N PRO A 109 -9.01 -3.77 9.30
CA PRO A 109 -10.22 -4.15 10.01
C PRO A 109 -11.43 -3.87 9.13
N GLY A 110 -12.31 -4.86 8.95
CA GLY A 110 -13.59 -4.62 8.30
C GLY A 110 -14.38 -3.55 9.06
N PRO A 111 -15.22 -2.75 8.38
CA PRO A 111 -16.10 -1.82 9.08
C PRO A 111 -16.96 -2.58 10.09
N VAL A 112 -17.06 -2.05 11.31
CA VAL A 112 -17.95 -2.60 12.33
C VAL A 112 -19.38 -2.46 11.80
N SER A 113 -20.02 -3.58 11.49
CA SER A 113 -21.42 -3.60 11.08
C SER A 113 -22.31 -3.98 12.27
N ALA A 114 -23.60 -3.67 12.19
CA ALA A 114 -24.56 -4.09 13.22
C ALA A 114 -24.57 -5.63 13.43
N ALA A 115 -24.19 -6.41 12.41
CA ALA A 115 -24.01 -7.86 12.49
C ALA A 115 -22.73 -8.29 13.23
N SER A 116 -21.80 -7.36 13.51
CA SER A 116 -20.54 -7.61 14.22
C SER A 116 -20.63 -7.29 15.72
N LEU A 117 -21.77 -6.78 16.18
CA LEU A 117 -22.02 -6.33 17.55
C LEU A 117 -22.93 -7.30 18.35
N VAL A 118 -23.36 -8.40 17.73
CA VAL A 118 -24.18 -9.45 18.35
C VAL A 118 -23.34 -10.69 18.57
#